data_AF-A0A970Y4D0-F1
#
_entry.id   AF-A0A970Y4D0-F1
#
_cell.length_a   1.000
_cell.length_b   1.000
_cell.length_c   1.000
_cell.angle_alpha   90.00
_cell.angle_beta   90.00
_cell.angle_gamma   90.00
#
_symmetry.space_group_name_H-M   'P 1'
#
loop_
_entity.id
_entity.type
_entity.pdbx_description
1 polymer ?
#
loop_
_entity_poly.entity_id
_entity_poly.type
_entity_poly.pdbx_seq_one_letter_code
_entity_poly.pdbx_strand_id
1 'polypeptide(L)'
;MNRSGLVHRAVPVLGIVIVIAALYLGWTWHARGSARRQLAERVAGRSPEAQNRKIVEAYGGAELTILSFYGVPDAIRPGEEAELCYGVSNANMVRIEPPVEHVWPSLGRCVKVAPERDTEYTLIAGDAAGRSKTARLTIQVRGE
;
A
#
# COMPACT_ATOMS: atom_id res chain seq x y z
N MET A 1 60.00 6.51 -47.01
CA MET A 1 59.37 7.00 -45.76
C MET A 1 58.65 8.32 -46.05
N ASN A 2 57.39 8.30 -46.49
CA ASN A 2 56.63 9.51 -46.89
C ASN A 2 55.47 9.74 -45.91
N ARG A 3 55.80 10.27 -44.73
CA ARG A 3 54.85 10.51 -43.62
C ARG A 3 53.97 11.75 -43.82
N SER A 4 54.34 12.67 -44.71
CA SER A 4 53.71 14.00 -44.86
C SER A 4 52.41 14.01 -45.69
N GLY A 5 52.28 13.14 -46.69
CA GLY A 5 51.08 13.07 -47.55
C GLY A 5 49.86 12.43 -46.89
N LEU A 6 50.08 11.51 -45.95
CA LEU A 6 49.01 10.87 -45.18
C LEU A 6 48.40 11.82 -44.14
N VAL A 7 49.24 12.68 -43.55
CA VAL A 7 48.86 13.63 -42.49
C VAL A 7 47.93 14.73 -43.03
N HIS A 8 48.21 15.32 -44.18
CA HIS A 8 47.36 16.35 -44.76
C HIS A 8 45.95 15.88 -45.17
N ARG A 9 45.77 14.58 -45.48
CA ARG A 9 44.46 13.99 -45.78
C ARG A 9 43.74 13.46 -44.53
N ALA A 10 44.46 13.04 -43.50
CA ALA A 10 43.88 12.53 -42.25
C ALA A 10 43.35 13.65 -41.34
N VAL A 11 43.98 14.82 -41.35
CA VAL A 11 43.57 15.99 -40.56
C VAL A 11 42.12 16.44 -40.82
N PRO A 12 41.64 16.60 -42.07
CA PRO A 12 40.25 16.99 -42.31
C PRO A 12 39.23 15.91 -41.91
N VAL A 13 39.57 14.62 -42.07
CA VAL A 13 38.68 13.51 -41.66
C VAL A 13 38.55 13.44 -40.15
N LEU A 14 39.65 13.63 -39.40
CA LEU A 14 39.64 13.69 -37.95
C LEU A 14 38.77 14.86 -37.45
N GLY A 15 38.85 16.02 -38.12
CA GLY A 15 38.01 17.18 -37.82
C GLY A 15 36.52 16.90 -37.98
N ILE A 16 36.12 16.20 -39.06
CA ILE A 16 34.71 15.85 -39.32
C ILE A 16 34.15 14.92 -38.23
N VAL A 17 34.91 13.90 -37.80
CA VAL A 17 34.47 12.97 -36.75
C VAL A 17 34.27 13.71 -35.41
N ILE A 18 35.15 14.65 -35.07
CA ILE A 18 35.02 15.47 -33.86
C ILE A 18 33.78 16.35 -33.91
N VAL A 19 33.47 16.96 -35.07
CA VAL A 19 32.25 17.77 -35.23
C VAL A 19 30.99 16.91 -35.08
N ILE A 20 30.95 15.72 -35.69
CA ILE A 20 29.82 14.79 -35.55
C ILE A 20 29.66 14.35 -34.09
N ALA A 21 30.76 14.01 -33.41
CA ALA A 21 30.75 13.66 -32.00
C ALA A 21 30.28 14.83 -31.13
N ALA A 22 30.72 16.06 -31.40
CA ALA A 22 30.29 17.26 -30.68
C ALA A 22 28.79 17.57 -30.89
N LEU A 23 28.28 17.42 -32.11
CA LEU A 23 26.86 17.56 -32.42
C LEU A 23 26.03 16.50 -31.70
N TYR A 24 26.51 15.25 -31.66
CA TYR A 24 25.84 14.16 -30.95
C TYR A 24 25.85 14.36 -29.43
N LEU A 25 26.98 14.79 -28.87
CA LEU A 25 27.09 15.12 -27.44
C LEU A 25 26.24 16.34 -27.07
N GLY A 26 26.18 17.36 -27.94
CA GLY A 26 25.30 18.52 -27.76
C GLY A 26 23.81 18.13 -27.79
N TRP A 27 23.41 17.27 -28.73
CA TRP A 27 22.04 16.78 -28.85
C TRP A 27 21.63 15.90 -27.65
N THR A 28 22.53 15.02 -27.21
CA THR A 28 22.26 14.18 -26.03
C THR A 28 22.20 14.98 -24.73
N TRP A 29 23.04 16.01 -24.55
CA TRP A 29 22.93 16.91 -23.40
C TRP A 29 21.60 17.69 -23.40
N HIS A 30 21.17 18.15 -24.57
CA HIS A 30 19.87 18.79 -24.76
C HIS A 30 18.70 17.83 -24.49
N ALA A 31 18.79 16.58 -24.97
CA ALA A 31 17.78 15.53 -24.76
C ALA A 31 17.75 15.01 -23.31
N ARG A 32 18.84 15.12 -22.55
CA ARG A 32 18.90 14.65 -21.16
C ARG A 32 18.32 15.66 -20.17
N GLY A 33 18.32 16.95 -20.52
CA GLY A 33 17.69 18.01 -19.75
C GLY A 33 16.15 17.95 -19.74
N SER A 34 15.54 17.45 -20.82
CA SER A 34 14.07 17.33 -20.93
C SER A 34 13.50 16.23 -20.02
N ALA A 35 14.23 15.13 -19.82
CA ALA A 35 13.82 14.03 -18.94
C ALA A 35 13.66 14.46 -17.47
N ARG A 36 14.49 15.42 -17.00
CA ARG A 36 14.37 15.97 -15.63
C ARG A 36 13.14 16.87 -15.45
N ARG A 37 12.73 17.59 -16.50
CA ARG A 37 11.56 18.49 -16.46
C ARG A 37 10.25 17.71 -16.37
N GLN A 38 10.13 16.62 -17.13
CA GLN A 38 8.94 15.76 -17.10
C GLN A 38 8.73 15.10 -15.72
N LEU A 39 9.80 14.63 -15.07
CA LEU A 39 9.73 14.08 -13.71
C LEU A 39 9.32 15.15 -12.70
N ALA A 40 9.88 16.36 -12.80
CA ALA A 40 9.51 17.47 -11.93
C ALA A 40 8.03 17.87 -12.09
N GLU A 41 7.50 17.91 -13.32
CA GLU A 41 6.06 18.17 -13.58
C GLU A 41 5.17 17.04 -13.05
N ARG A 42 5.57 15.77 -13.21
CA ARG A 42 4.82 14.60 -12.68
C ARG A 42 4.74 14.61 -11.16
N VAL A 43 5.83 15.00 -10.49
CA VAL A 43 5.89 15.08 -9.02
C VAL A 43 5.21 16.35 -8.52
N ALA A 44 5.33 17.48 -9.21
CA ALA A 44 4.65 18.74 -8.87
C ALA A 44 3.13 18.64 -9.04
N GLY A 45 2.65 17.94 -10.08
CA GLY A 45 1.22 17.65 -10.26
C GLY A 45 0.68 16.60 -9.28
N ARG A 46 1.56 15.79 -8.67
CA ARG A 46 1.22 14.85 -7.61
C ARG A 46 1.26 15.58 -6.27
N SER A 47 0.22 16.34 -5.97
CA SER A 47 0.08 16.88 -4.61
C SER A 47 0.11 15.71 -3.61
N PRO A 48 1.05 15.71 -2.64
CA PRO A 48 1.11 14.67 -1.61
C PRO A 48 -0.19 14.60 -0.82
N GLU A 49 -0.93 15.71 -0.69
CA GLU A 49 -2.23 15.77 -0.03
C GLU A 49 -3.30 14.98 -0.80
N ALA A 50 -3.33 15.10 -2.13
CA ALA A 50 -4.28 14.37 -2.97
C ALA A 50 -3.98 12.86 -2.94
N GLN A 51 -2.71 12.48 -2.84
CA GLN A 51 -2.33 11.09 -2.66
C GLN A 51 -2.71 10.57 -1.28
N ASN A 52 -2.44 11.33 -0.22
CA ASN A 52 -2.78 10.95 1.16
C ASN A 52 -4.29 10.84 1.35
N ARG A 53 -5.09 11.71 0.71
CA ARG A 53 -6.55 11.67 0.77
C ARG A 53 -7.12 10.33 0.31
N LYS A 54 -6.62 9.78 -0.80
CA LYS A 54 -7.07 8.47 -1.30
C LYS A 54 -6.82 7.34 -0.29
N ILE A 55 -5.74 7.42 0.46
CA ILE A 55 -5.42 6.44 1.51
C ILE A 55 -6.42 6.59 2.66
N VAL A 56 -6.64 7.82 3.13
CA VAL A 56 -7.60 8.10 4.22
C VAL A 56 -9.02 7.67 3.83
N GLU A 57 -9.45 7.94 2.61
CA GLU A 57 -10.74 7.50 2.06
C GLU A 57 -10.86 5.97 2.03
N ALA A 58 -9.79 5.25 1.65
CA ALA A 58 -9.79 3.78 1.65
C ALA A 58 -9.97 3.17 3.06
N TYR A 59 -9.59 3.90 4.13
CA TYR A 59 -9.81 3.50 5.52
C TYR A 59 -11.11 4.08 6.13
N GLY A 60 -12.06 4.52 5.31
CA GLY A 60 -13.36 5.03 5.79
C GLY A 60 -13.39 6.52 6.12
N GLY A 61 -12.33 7.27 5.77
CA GLY A 61 -12.29 8.71 5.92
C GLY A 61 -12.40 9.15 7.37
N ALA A 62 -13.43 9.95 7.68
CA ALA A 62 -13.79 10.38 9.04
C ALA A 62 -15.01 9.60 9.61
N GLU A 63 -15.54 8.63 8.87
CA GLU A 63 -16.68 7.82 9.32
C GLU A 63 -16.20 6.59 10.09
N LEU A 64 -16.93 6.25 11.15
CA LEU A 64 -16.81 4.97 11.83
C LEU A 64 -17.04 3.82 10.83
N THR A 65 -15.99 3.04 10.59
CA THR A 65 -16.00 2.00 9.55
C THR A 65 -15.36 0.72 10.07
N ILE A 66 -16.04 -0.41 9.88
CA ILE A 66 -15.45 -1.74 10.09
C ILE A 66 -14.77 -2.12 8.78
N LEU A 67 -13.44 -2.23 8.80
CA LEU A 67 -12.60 -2.52 7.64
C LEU A 67 -12.59 -4.01 7.31
N SER A 68 -12.54 -4.85 8.35
CA SER A 68 -12.52 -6.30 8.21
C SER A 68 -13.01 -6.96 9.50
N PHE A 69 -13.65 -8.12 9.36
CA PHE A 69 -14.03 -8.99 10.47
C PHE A 69 -14.15 -10.43 9.96
N TYR A 70 -13.21 -11.29 10.31
CA TYR A 70 -13.12 -12.66 9.80
C TYR A 70 -12.37 -13.58 10.77
N GLY A 71 -12.58 -14.89 10.63
CA GLY A 71 -11.94 -15.92 11.44
C GLY A 71 -11.06 -16.83 10.57
N VAL A 72 -9.91 -17.26 11.11
CA VAL A 72 -9.00 -18.19 10.44
C VAL A 72 -8.51 -19.24 11.45
N PRO A 73 -8.78 -20.54 11.23
CA PRO A 73 -9.75 -21.07 10.26
C PRO A 73 -11.20 -20.72 10.63
N ASP A 74 -12.11 -20.81 9.66
CA ASP A 74 -13.56 -20.60 9.86
C ASP A 74 -14.27 -21.82 10.47
N ALA A 75 -13.61 -22.98 10.45
CA ALA A 75 -14.02 -24.20 11.13
C ALA A 75 -12.85 -24.84 11.89
N ILE A 76 -13.10 -25.21 13.15
CA ILE A 76 -12.15 -25.88 14.04
C ILE A 76 -12.73 -27.17 14.61
N ARG A 77 -11.88 -28.05 15.14
CA ARG A 77 -12.32 -29.17 15.98
C ARG A 77 -12.45 -28.75 17.45
N PRO A 78 -13.23 -29.49 18.26
CA PRO A 78 -13.25 -29.29 19.70
C PRO A 78 -11.83 -29.32 20.30
N GLY A 79 -11.47 -28.28 21.06
CA GLY A 79 -10.14 -28.15 21.68
C GLY A 79 -9.06 -27.49 20.80
N GLU A 80 -9.37 -27.15 19.55
CA GLU A 80 -8.50 -26.31 18.71
C GLU A 80 -8.78 -24.82 18.93
N GLU A 81 -7.83 -23.97 18.51
CA GLU A 81 -7.95 -22.52 18.57
C GLU A 81 -8.15 -21.96 17.15
N ALA A 82 -8.98 -20.92 17.03
CA ALA A 82 -9.07 -20.07 15.85
C ALA A 82 -8.56 -18.66 16.14
N GLU A 83 -8.11 -17.96 15.11
CA GLU A 83 -7.83 -16.53 15.19
C GLU A 83 -9.01 -15.73 14.64
N LEU A 84 -9.58 -14.87 15.48
CA LEU A 84 -10.58 -13.89 15.09
C LEU A 84 -9.84 -12.57 14.81
N CYS A 85 -9.83 -12.17 13.54
CA CYS A 85 -9.19 -10.96 13.06
C CYS A 85 -10.22 -9.87 12.74
N TYR A 86 -9.95 -8.66 13.21
CA TYR A 86 -10.81 -7.51 12.95
C TYR A 86 -9.98 -6.25 12.66
N GLY A 87 -10.59 -5.32 11.95
CA GLY A 87 -10.04 -4.00 11.68
C GLY A 87 -11.16 -2.96 11.72
N VAL A 88 -10.97 -1.88 12.46
CA VAL A 88 -11.93 -0.81 12.64
C VAL A 88 -11.21 0.53 12.55
N SER A 89 -11.81 1.47 11.81
CA SER A 89 -11.34 2.85 11.66
C SER A 89 -12.30 3.82 12.34
N ASN A 90 -11.75 4.91 12.89
CA ASN A 90 -12.48 5.98 13.59
C ASN A 90 -13.36 5.50 14.76
N ALA A 91 -12.97 4.41 15.43
CA ALA A 91 -13.64 3.93 16.64
C ALA A 91 -12.90 4.37 17.90
N ASN A 92 -13.66 4.72 18.93
CA ASN A 92 -13.15 4.97 20.28
C ASN A 92 -13.37 3.76 21.21
N MET A 93 -14.36 2.93 20.88
CA MET A 93 -14.68 1.70 21.61
C MET A 93 -14.88 0.56 20.63
N VAL A 94 -14.34 -0.61 20.98
CA VAL A 94 -14.63 -1.87 20.29
C VAL A 94 -14.92 -2.93 21.34
N ARG A 95 -15.98 -3.70 21.12
CA ARG A 95 -16.34 -4.87 21.93
C ARG A 95 -16.77 -6.00 21.01
N ILE A 96 -16.52 -7.23 21.44
CA ILE A 96 -16.96 -8.43 20.73
C ILE A 96 -17.89 -9.20 21.67
N GLU A 97 -18.96 -9.74 21.12
CA GLU A 97 -19.90 -10.64 21.80
C GLU A 97 -19.85 -12.02 21.13
N PRO A 98 -19.64 -13.13 21.84
CA PRO A 98 -19.32 -13.24 23.27
C PRO A 98 -18.04 -12.46 23.66
N PRO A 99 -17.90 -12.04 24.94
CA PRO A 99 -16.74 -11.26 25.38
C PRO A 99 -15.42 -11.97 25.07
N VAL A 100 -14.55 -11.29 24.32
CA VAL A 100 -13.18 -11.73 24.05
C VAL A 100 -12.21 -10.78 24.74
N GLU A 101 -11.16 -11.32 25.34
CA GLU A 101 -10.14 -10.52 26.01
C GLU A 101 -9.24 -9.78 25.02
N HIS A 102 -8.56 -8.73 25.49
CA HIS A 102 -7.55 -8.00 24.73
C HIS A 102 -8.08 -7.38 23.42
N VAL A 103 -9.30 -6.84 23.45
CA VAL A 103 -9.96 -6.16 22.33
C VAL A 103 -9.91 -4.64 22.54
N TRP A 104 -9.42 -3.91 21.54
CA TRP A 104 -9.41 -2.45 21.49
C TRP A 104 -9.51 -1.94 20.03
N PRO A 105 -9.81 -0.65 19.81
CA PRO A 105 -9.83 -0.07 18.47
C PRO A 105 -8.47 -0.22 17.76
N SER A 106 -8.45 -0.92 16.62
CA SER A 106 -7.25 -1.17 15.81
C SER A 106 -7.63 -1.30 14.34
N LEU A 107 -6.76 -0.84 13.43
CA LEU A 107 -6.91 -1.03 11.97
C LEU A 107 -6.73 -2.50 11.54
N GLY A 108 -6.10 -3.32 12.38
CA GLY A 108 -5.93 -4.74 12.18
C GLY A 108 -5.42 -5.40 13.45
N ARG A 109 -6.19 -6.35 13.99
CA ARG A 109 -5.84 -7.09 15.21
C ARG A 109 -6.45 -8.48 15.15
N CYS A 110 -5.68 -9.47 15.56
CA CYS A 110 -6.15 -10.85 15.70
C CYS A 110 -6.09 -11.26 17.17
N VAL A 111 -7.13 -11.96 17.62
CA VAL A 111 -7.24 -12.52 18.97
C VAL A 111 -7.55 -14.00 18.86
N LYS A 112 -6.95 -14.79 19.74
CA LYS A 112 -7.20 -16.23 19.80
C LYS A 112 -8.51 -16.51 20.51
N VAL A 113 -9.31 -17.39 19.92
CA VAL A 113 -10.59 -17.85 20.47
C VAL A 113 -10.67 -19.37 20.37
N ALA A 114 -11.23 -20.01 21.39
CA ALA A 114 -11.42 -21.46 21.44
C ALA A 114 -12.89 -21.75 21.79
N PRO A 115 -13.84 -21.53 20.86
CA PRO A 115 -15.24 -21.85 21.10
C PRO A 115 -15.45 -23.37 21.25
N GLU A 116 -16.28 -23.79 22.21
CA GLU A 116 -16.62 -25.21 22.42
C GLU A 116 -17.69 -25.74 21.45
N ARG A 117 -18.46 -24.83 20.84
CA ARG A 117 -19.54 -25.10 19.88
C ARG A 117 -19.59 -23.99 18.83
N ASP A 118 -20.34 -24.21 17.75
CA ASP A 118 -20.65 -23.17 16.76
C ASP A 118 -21.02 -21.85 17.45
N THR A 119 -20.17 -20.84 17.27
CA THR A 119 -20.30 -19.56 17.98
C THR A 119 -20.36 -18.42 16.97
N GLU A 120 -21.43 -17.64 17.04
CA GLU A 120 -21.55 -16.39 16.31
C GLU A 120 -20.93 -15.26 17.14
N TYR A 121 -19.87 -14.66 16.59
CA TYR A 121 -19.24 -13.46 17.12
C TYR A 121 -19.83 -12.22 16.46
N THR A 122 -20.20 -11.24 17.29
CA THR A 122 -20.63 -9.92 16.86
C THR A 122 -19.62 -8.87 17.30
N LEU A 123 -18.97 -8.23 16.34
CA LEU A 123 -18.12 -7.06 16.57
C LEU A 123 -19.00 -5.81 16.65
N ILE A 124 -18.89 -5.05 17.73
CA ILE A 124 -19.54 -3.75 17.89
C ILE A 124 -18.48 -2.68 18.05
N ALA A 125 -18.45 -1.75 17.10
CA ALA A 125 -17.58 -0.58 17.13
C ALA A 125 -18.41 0.67 17.43
N GLY A 126 -17.90 1.55 18.28
CA GLY A 126 -18.52 2.83 18.63
C GLY A 126 -17.53 3.98 18.56
N ASP A 127 -18.01 5.17 18.22
CA ASP A 127 -17.21 6.39 18.17
C ASP A 127 -17.58 7.40 19.27
N ALA A 128 -16.82 8.49 19.36
CA ALA A 128 -17.06 9.55 20.33
C ALA A 128 -18.37 10.35 20.06
N ALA A 129 -18.93 10.24 18.86
CA ALA A 129 -20.18 10.89 18.48
C ALA A 129 -21.42 10.03 18.84
N GLY A 130 -21.22 8.85 19.43
CA GLY A 130 -22.29 7.92 19.80
C GLY A 130 -22.81 7.08 18.63
N ARG A 131 -22.16 7.11 17.46
CA ARG A 131 -22.48 6.22 16.34
C ARG A 131 -21.95 4.83 16.65
N SER A 132 -22.65 3.81 16.17
CA SER A 132 -22.20 2.41 16.26
C SER A 132 -22.34 1.69 14.93
N LYS A 133 -21.42 0.74 14.68
CA LYS A 133 -21.47 -0.19 13.55
C LYS A 133 -21.26 -1.59 14.09
N THR A 134 -21.88 -2.58 13.45
CA THR A 134 -21.78 -3.98 13.84
C THR A 134 -21.43 -4.87 12.65
N ALA A 135 -20.68 -5.94 12.92
CA ALA A 135 -20.37 -6.99 11.96
C ALA A 135 -20.49 -8.36 12.64
N ARG A 136 -20.85 -9.40 11.89
CA ARG A 136 -21.04 -10.76 12.40
C ARG A 136 -20.14 -11.75 11.68
N LEU A 137 -19.71 -12.76 12.41
CA LEU A 137 -18.86 -13.85 11.96
C LEU A 137 -19.28 -15.11 12.73
N THR A 138 -19.36 -16.25 12.05
CA THR A 138 -19.60 -17.53 12.72
C THR A 138 -18.37 -18.40 12.59
N ILE A 139 -17.88 -18.92 13.71
CA ILE A 139 -16.83 -19.95 13.74
C ILE A 139 -17.51 -21.28 14.04
N GLN A 140 -17.35 -22.24 13.13
CA GLN A 140 -17.93 -23.57 13.29
C GLN A 140 -17.00 -24.49 14.07
N VAL A 141 -17.57 -25.31 14.95
CA VAL A 141 -16.87 -26.34 15.69
C VAL A 141 -17.40 -27.68 15.18
N ARG A 142 -16.69 -28.26 14.21
CA ARG A 142 -17.06 -29.56 13.64
C ARG A 142 -16.60 -30.67 14.58
N GLY A 143 -17.55 -31.21 15.34
CA GLY A 143 -17.40 -32.49 16.02
C GLY A 143 -17.63 -33.65 15.06
N GLU A 144 -16.79 -34.67 15.13
CA GLU A 144 -17.07 -36.01 14.58
C GLU A 144 -18.13 -36.74 15.42
#